data_AF-A0A2T6ZLR3-F1
#
_entry.id   AF-A0A2T6ZLR3-F1
#
_cell.length_a   1.000
_cell.length_b   1.000
_cell.length_c   1.000
_cell.angle_alpha   90.00
_cell.angle_beta   90.00
_cell.angle_gamma   90.00
#
_symmetry.space_group_name_H-M   'P 1'
#
loop_
_entity.id
_entity.type
_entity.pdbx_description
1 polymer ?
#
loop_
_entity_poly.entity_id
_entity_poly.type
_entity_poly.pdbx_seq_one_letter_code
_entity_poly.pdbx_strand_id
1 'polypeptide(L)'
;MEDVRRFLHIQAFAGREFLASVISKDLPETDGRRCSVIITLPIEGEMVSKSDVRGMYISVEYIHELENGGWGFSRGYADAGGSIPRWVQNMAIPGQIFNDGKKFVEYVRKQPAANGIVNGIVEK
;
A
#
# COMPACT_ATOMS: atom_id res chain seq x y z
N MET A 1 32.22 -13.31 -19.60
CA MET A 1 31.66 -11.98 -19.29
C MET A 1 30.90 -12.15 -17.99
N GLU A 2 31.39 -11.61 -16.88
CA GLU A 2 30.78 -11.76 -15.55
C GLU A 2 29.41 -11.08 -15.49
N ASP A 3 28.42 -11.71 -14.85
CA ASP A 3 27.07 -11.17 -14.73
C ASP A 3 27.04 -10.00 -13.74
N VAL A 4 27.21 -8.79 -14.29
CA VAL A 4 27.25 -7.52 -13.55
C VAL A 4 25.97 -7.23 -12.75
N ARG A 5 24.87 -7.96 -13.00
CA ARG A 5 23.63 -7.88 -12.22
C ARG A 5 23.81 -8.26 -10.75
N ARG A 6 24.83 -9.06 -10.41
CA ARG A 6 25.16 -9.40 -9.01
C ARG A 6 25.75 -8.24 -8.21
N PHE A 7 26.26 -7.21 -8.87
CA PHE A 7 26.82 -6.01 -8.21
C PHE A 7 25.80 -4.89 -8.02
N LEU A 8 24.56 -5.05 -8.50
CA LEU A 8 23.46 -4.09 -8.35
C LEU A 8 22.80 -4.14 -6.96
N HIS A 9 23.52 -4.62 -5.94
CA HIS A 9 23.16 -4.39 -4.54
C HIS A 9 23.81 -3.11 -3.99
N ILE A 10 24.16 -2.17 -4.87
CA ILE A 10 24.42 -0.78 -4.47
C ILE A 10 23.06 -0.25 -4.00
N GLN A 11 22.92 0.08 -2.71
CA GLN A 11 21.91 1.03 -2.27
C GLN A 11 22.26 2.38 -2.92
N ALA A 12 21.95 2.53 -4.21
CA ALA A 12 22.29 3.70 -5.00
C ALA A 12 21.48 4.94 -4.56
N PHE A 13 20.48 4.72 -3.71
CA PHE A 13 19.56 5.74 -3.21
C PHE A 13 19.36 5.54 -1.71
N ALA A 14 19.40 6.62 -0.95
CA ALA A 14 19.06 6.63 0.46
C ALA A 14 17.66 6.03 0.70
N GLY A 15 17.45 5.41 1.86
CA GLY A 15 16.12 5.00 2.29
C GLY A 15 15.17 6.20 2.40
N ARG A 16 13.87 5.92 2.43
CA ARG A 16 12.84 6.94 2.66
C ARG A 16 12.19 6.68 4.00
N GLU A 17 12.19 7.71 4.84
CA GLU A 17 11.43 7.72 6.08
C GLU A 17 10.18 8.59 5.89
N PHE A 18 9.03 8.06 6.28
CA PHE A 18 7.75 8.74 6.20
C PHE A 18 7.14 8.84 7.58
N LEU A 19 6.69 10.04 7.94
CA LEU A 19 5.87 10.26 9.13
C LEU A 19 4.48 10.70 8.67
N ALA A 20 3.45 9.95 9.07
CA ALA A 20 2.11 10.17 8.59
C ALA A 20 1.05 9.88 9.66
N SER A 21 -0.03 10.65 9.61
CA SER A 21 -1.28 10.34 10.29
C SER A 21 -2.14 9.49 9.36
N VAL A 22 -2.69 8.40 9.90
CA VAL A 22 -3.58 7.50 9.19
C VAL A 22 -4.96 7.59 9.82
N ILE A 23 -5.95 8.01 9.03
CA ILE A 23 -7.34 8.09 9.43
C ILE A 23 -8.09 7.01 8.65
N SER A 24 -8.74 6.09 9.37
CA SER A 24 -9.62 5.10 8.77
C SER A 24 -11.05 5.38 9.19
N LYS A 25 -11.97 5.34 8.22
CA LYS A 25 -13.40 5.54 8.48
C LYS A 25 -14.22 4.60 7.63
N ASP A 26 -15.04 3.78 8.29
CA ASP A 26 -16.13 3.08 7.63
C ASP A 26 -17.19 4.09 7.20
N LEU A 27 -17.57 4.02 5.93
CA LEU A 27 -18.60 4.85 5.34
C LEU A 27 -19.95 4.14 5.47
N PRO A 28 -21.08 4.88 5.44
CA PRO A 28 -22.39 4.28 5.36
C PRO A 28 -22.47 3.29 4.20
N GLU A 29 -23.16 2.17 4.41
CA GLU A 29 -23.40 1.21 3.34
C GLU A 29 -24.06 1.91 2.15
N THR A 30 -23.49 1.71 0.97
CA THR A 30 -24.06 2.19 -0.28
C THR A 30 -24.57 0.96 -1.02
N ASP A 31 -25.86 0.92 -1.32
CA ASP A 31 -26.54 -0.23 -1.94
C ASP A 31 -26.36 -1.56 -1.16
N GLY A 32 -26.29 -1.49 0.17
CA GLY A 32 -26.09 -2.65 1.05
C GLY A 32 -24.67 -3.24 0.99
N ARG A 33 -23.71 -2.49 0.43
CA ARG A 33 -22.31 -2.90 0.30
C ARG A 33 -21.46 -2.09 1.26
N ARG A 34 -20.51 -2.77 1.90
CA ARG A 34 -19.58 -2.13 2.83
C ARG A 34 -18.53 -1.34 2.06
N CYS A 35 -18.23 -0.16 2.57
CA CYS A 35 -17.09 0.61 2.08
C CYS A 35 -16.42 1.39 3.19
N SER A 36 -15.13 1.61 3.03
CA SER A 36 -14.28 2.33 3.97
C SER A 36 -13.32 3.23 3.20
N VAL A 37 -12.97 4.35 3.82
CA VAL A 37 -11.92 5.24 3.32
C VAL A 37 -10.76 5.28 4.31
N ILE A 38 -9.55 5.18 3.78
CA ILE A 38 -8.32 5.37 4.54
C ILE A 38 -7.63 6.59 3.95
N ILE A 39 -7.40 7.61 4.77
CA ILE A 39 -6.71 8.82 4.40
C ILE A 39 -5.39 8.85 5.16
N THR A 40 -4.29 8.94 4.42
CA THR A 40 -2.96 9.10 4.98
C THR A 40 -2.43 10.49 4.64
N LEU A 41 -2.08 11.26 5.66
CA LEU A 41 -1.56 12.62 5.53
C LEU A 41 -0.17 12.71 6.15
N PRO A 42 0.79 13.39 5.51
CA PRO A 42 2.11 13.60 6.07
C PRO A 42 1.98 14.53 7.28
N ILE A 43 2.77 14.24 8.32
CA ILE A 43 2.89 15.11 9.48
C ILE A 43 4.36 15.44 9.71
N GLU A 44 4.59 16.56 10.38
CA GLU A 44 5.93 16.94 10.82
C GLU A 44 6.32 16.21 12.11
N GLY A 45 7.61 15.98 12.29
CA GLY A 45 8.18 15.35 13.47
C GLY A 45 9.68 15.11 13.31
N GLU A 46 10.30 14.45 14.27
CA GLU A 46 11.72 14.05 14.17
C GLU A 46 11.86 12.78 13.32
N MET A 47 12.91 12.70 12.52
CA MET A 47 13.28 11.46 11.83
C MET A 47 14.13 10.60 12.76
N VAL A 48 13.89 9.30 12.75
CA VAL A 48 14.69 8.32 13.48
C VAL A 48 16.03 8.10 12.79
N SER A 49 16.02 8.08 11.45
CA SER A 49 17.20 7.80 10.64
C SER A 49 17.96 9.08 10.28
N LYS A 50 19.28 9.06 10.51
CA LYS A 50 20.17 10.16 10.11
C LYS A 50 20.57 10.10 8.64
N SER A 51 20.39 8.95 7.98
CA SER A 51 20.82 8.71 6.60
C SER A 51 19.68 8.68 5.59
N ASP A 52 18.44 8.53 6.06
CA ASP A 52 17.28 8.48 5.18
C ASP A 52 16.80 9.87 4.78
N VAL A 53 16.17 9.92 3.61
CA VAL A 53 15.53 11.12 3.10
C VAL A 53 14.08 11.13 3.57
N ARG A 54 13.62 12.27 4.08
CA ARG A 54 12.20 12.47 4.38
C ARG A 54 11.37 12.37 3.10
N GLY A 55 10.48 11.39 3.05
CA GLY A 55 9.44 11.32 2.03
C GLY A 55 8.13 11.93 2.53
N MET A 56 7.24 12.28 1.61
CA MET A 56 5.89 12.76 1.90
C MET A 56 4.87 11.76 1.38
N TYR A 57 4.27 10.99 2.29
CA TYR A 57 3.26 10.01 1.93
C TYR A 57 1.86 10.61 2.08
N ILE A 58 1.20 10.81 0.94
CA ILE A 58 -0.21 11.19 0.86
C ILE A 58 -0.93 10.04 0.16
N SER A 59 -1.98 9.50 0.78
CA SER A 59 -2.87 8.56 0.10
C SER A 59 -4.32 8.80 0.49
N VAL A 60 -5.20 8.57 -0.47
CA VAL A 60 -6.62 8.33 -0.22
C VAL A 60 -6.90 6.96 -0.81
N GLU A 61 -7.38 6.06 0.05
CA GLU A 61 -7.67 4.69 -0.32
C GLU A 61 -9.15 4.43 -0.11
N TYR A 62 -9.85 4.06 -1.17
CA TYR A 62 -11.25 3.66 -1.10
C TYR A 62 -11.33 2.15 -1.26
N ILE A 63 -11.93 1.52 -0.25
CA ILE A 63 -12.11 0.09 -0.16
C ILE A 63 -13.61 -0.16 -0.21
N HIS A 64 -14.08 -1.01 -1.13
CA HIS A 64 -15.50 -1.30 -1.23
C HIS A 64 -15.76 -2.73 -1.67
N GLU A 65 -16.90 -3.26 -1.25
CA GLU A 65 -17.39 -4.56 -1.67
C GLU A 65 -17.95 -4.49 -3.11
N LEU A 66 -17.61 -5.50 -3.92
CA LEU A 66 -18.05 -5.67 -5.30
C LEU A 66 -19.29 -6.57 -5.33
N GLU A 67 -20.02 -6.53 -6.46
CA GLU A 67 -21.27 -7.30 -6.61
C GLU A 67 -21.08 -8.82 -6.47
N ASN A 68 -19.88 -9.31 -6.79
CA ASN A 68 -19.51 -10.71 -6.67
C ASN A 68 -19.00 -11.10 -5.27
N GLY A 69 -19.15 -10.23 -4.26
CA GLY A 69 -18.59 -10.42 -2.91
C GLY A 69 -17.07 -10.24 -2.83
N GLY A 70 -16.43 -9.82 -3.92
CA GLY A 70 -15.04 -9.40 -3.94
C GLY A 70 -14.83 -8.02 -3.34
N TRP A 71 -13.58 -7.57 -3.29
CA TRP A 71 -13.22 -6.24 -2.79
C TRP A 71 -12.48 -5.44 -3.86
N GLY A 72 -12.92 -4.21 -4.08
CA GLY A 72 -12.26 -3.20 -4.90
C GLY A 72 -11.40 -2.28 -4.05
N PHE A 73 -10.23 -1.92 -4.58
CA PHE A 73 -9.27 -1.02 -3.94
C PHE A 73 -8.85 0.06 -4.93
N SER A 74 -8.98 1.33 -4.55
CA SER A 74 -8.42 2.47 -5.29
C SER A 74 -7.46 3.23 -4.38
N ARG A 75 -6.27 3.59 -4.86
CA ARG A 75 -5.21 4.26 -4.06
C ARG A 75 -4.62 5.47 -4.78
N GLY A 76 -4.49 6.58 -4.06
CA GLY A 76 -3.70 7.77 -4.46
C GLY A 76 -2.22 7.70 -4.03
N TYR A 77 -1.35 8.44 -4.72
CA TYR A 77 0.12 8.31 -4.66
C TYR A 77 0.84 9.38 -3.81
N ALA A 78 2.06 9.02 -3.40
CA ALA A 78 2.98 9.78 -2.56
C ALA A 78 4.15 10.43 -3.34
N ASP A 79 4.81 11.40 -2.70
CA ASP A 79 6.10 11.98 -3.13
C ASP A 79 7.25 11.34 -2.33
N ALA A 80 8.20 10.72 -3.03
CA ALA A 80 9.32 10.02 -2.43
C ALA A 80 10.38 10.96 -1.82
N GLY A 81 10.36 12.26 -2.14
CA GLY A 81 11.37 13.22 -1.72
C GLY A 81 12.77 12.95 -2.31
N GLY A 82 13.58 14.01 -2.40
CA GLY A 82 14.92 13.95 -2.99
C GLY A 82 14.92 13.50 -4.45
N SER A 83 16.05 12.98 -4.93
CA SER A 83 16.21 12.55 -6.32
C SER A 83 16.14 11.03 -6.44
N ILE A 84 15.11 10.51 -7.12
CA ILE A 84 15.08 9.14 -7.65
C ILE A 84 14.97 9.26 -9.18
N PRO A 85 15.94 8.73 -9.96
CA PRO A 85 15.86 8.77 -11.40
C PRO A 85 14.57 8.14 -11.92
N ARG A 86 13.90 8.81 -12.87
CA ARG A 86 12.59 8.39 -13.39
C ARG A 86 12.61 6.97 -13.97
N TRP A 87 13.71 6.55 -14.58
CA TRP A 87 13.84 5.20 -15.12
C TRP A 87 13.79 4.11 -14.02
N VAL A 88 14.33 4.40 -12.82
CA VAL A 88 14.26 3.50 -11.66
C VAL A 88 12.83 3.42 -11.16
N GLN A 89 12.16 4.57 -11.04
CA GLN A 89 10.75 4.64 -10.63
C GLN A 89 9.86 3.84 -11.57
N ASN A 90 10.01 4.03 -12.88
CA ASN A 90 9.22 3.33 -13.90
C ASN A 90 9.46 1.82 -13.90
N MET A 91 10.67 1.37 -13.59
CA MET A 91 11.01 -0.05 -13.54
C MET A 91 10.49 -0.73 -12.27
N ALA A 92 10.55 -0.05 -11.12
CA ALA A 92 10.27 -0.66 -9.83
C ALA A 92 8.81 -0.50 -9.38
N ILE A 93 8.21 0.68 -9.55
CA ILE A 93 6.91 1.03 -8.94
C ILE A 93 5.78 0.08 -9.38
N PRO A 94 5.58 -0.23 -10.68
CA PRO A 94 4.47 -1.09 -11.10
C PRO A 94 4.55 -2.50 -10.49
N GLY A 95 5.75 -3.08 -10.45
CA GLY A 95 5.97 -4.41 -9.88
C GLY A 95 5.76 -4.44 -8.37
N GLN A 96 6.22 -3.42 -7.66
CA GLN A 96 6.02 -3.31 -6.21
C GLN A 96 4.54 -3.15 -5.85
N ILE A 97 3.80 -2.28 -6.57
CA ILE A 97 2.35 -2.09 -6.35
C ILE A 97 1.59 -3.42 -6.49
N PHE A 98 1.87 -4.17 -7.56
CA PHE A 98 1.21 -5.45 -7.80
C PHE A 98 1.54 -6.49 -6.71
N ASN A 99 2.82 -6.57 -6.33
CA ASN A 99 3.28 -7.50 -5.31
C ASN A 99 2.70 -7.18 -3.92
N ASP A 100 2.63 -5.90 -3.56
CA ASP A 100 2.06 -5.43 -2.30
C ASP A 100 0.56 -5.72 -2.23
N GLY A 101 -0.18 -5.47 -3.31
CA GLY A 101 -1.60 -5.83 -3.41
C GLY A 101 -1.83 -7.33 -3.20
N LYS A 102 -1.01 -8.18 -3.84
CA LYS A 102 -1.09 -9.64 -3.67
C LYS A 102 -0.82 -10.06 -2.22
N LYS A 103 0.25 -9.55 -1.60
CA LYS A 103 0.60 -9.86 -0.20
C LYS A 103 -0.49 -9.40 0.77
N PHE A 104 -1.09 -8.24 0.53
CA PHE A 104 -2.17 -7.72 1.36
C PHE A 104 -3.41 -8.64 1.29
N VAL A 105 -3.83 -9.04 0.09
CA VAL A 105 -4.97 -9.97 -0.07
C VAL A 105 -4.67 -11.32 0.59
N GLU A 106 -3.46 -11.85 0.43
CA GLU A 106 -3.04 -13.09 1.10
C GLU A 106 -3.04 -12.95 2.64
N TYR A 107 -2.62 -11.81 3.16
CA TYR A 107 -2.65 -11.51 4.59
C TYR A 107 -4.09 -11.48 5.13
N VAL A 108 -4.99 -10.77 4.45
CA VAL A 108 -6.41 -10.66 4.84
C VAL A 108 -7.09 -12.04 4.84
N ARG A 109 -6.85 -12.86 3.82
CA ARG A 109 -7.41 -14.23 3.74
C ARG A 109 -7.00 -15.14 4.89
N LYS A 110 -5.85 -14.88 5.52
CA LYS A 110 -5.35 -15.65 6.66
C LYS A 110 -5.89 -15.17 8.01
N GLN A 111 -6.64 -14.08 8.06
CA GLN A 111 -7.16 -13.53 9.31
C GLN A 111 -8.40 -14.32 9.81
N PRO A 112 -8.50 -14.64 11.11
CA PRO A 112 -9.62 -15.40 11.68
C PRO A 112 -11.00 -14.77 11.43
N ALA A 113 -11.07 -13.43 11.36
CA ALA A 113 -12.30 -12.69 11.04
C ALA A 113 -12.81 -12.96 9.61
N ALA A 114 -11.94 -13.34 8.66
CA ALA A 114 -12.34 -13.72 7.31
C ALA A 114 -12.95 -15.13 7.26
N ASN A 115 -12.55 -16.03 8.17
CA ASN A 115 -13.08 -17.40 8.23
C ASN A 115 -14.55 -17.47 8.70
N GLY A 116 -15.03 -16.47 9.46
CA GLY A 116 -16.45 -16.33 9.81
C GLY A 116 -17.34 -15.88 8.64
N ILE A 117 -16.77 -15.19 7.64
CA ILE A 117 -17.49 -14.72 6.45
C ILE A 117 -17.54 -15.81 5.37
N VAL A 118 -16.49 -16.62 5.23
CA VAL A 118 -16.42 -17.71 4.23
C VAL A 118 -17.38 -18.87 4.56
N ASN A 119 -17.56 -19.21 5.84
CA ASN A 119 -18.49 -20.29 6.22
C ASN A 119 -19.97 -19.91 6.05
N GLY A 120 -20.32 -18.61 6.02
CA GLY A 120 -21.69 -18.15 5.77
C GLY A 120 -22.12 -18.17 4.31
N ILE A 121 -21.18 -18.33 3.37
CA ILE A 121 -21.44 -18.42 1.92
C ILE A 121 -21.66 -19.87 1.48
N VAL A 122 -21.21 -20.85 2.27
CA VAL A 122 -21.38 -22.29 1.95
C VAL A 122 -22.72 -22.85 2.47
N GLU A 123 -23.41 -22.15 3.38
CA GLU A 123 -24.68 -22.60 3.98
C GLU A 123 -25.92 -21.79 3.54
N LYS A 124 -25.91 -21.08 2.40
CA LYS A 124 -27.14 -20.53 1.80
C LYS A 124 -27.30 -20.88 0.34
#